data_AF-A0AAV7TTY9-F1
#
_entry.id   AF-A0AAV7TTY9-F1
#
_cell.length_a   1.000
_cell.length_b   1.000
_cell.length_c   1.000
_cell.angle_alpha   90.00
_cell.angle_beta   90.00
_cell.angle_gamma   90.00
#
_symmetry.space_group_name_H-M   'P 1'
#
loop_
_entity.id
_entity.type
_entity.pdbx_description
1 polymer ?
#
loop_
_entity_poly.entity_id
_entity_poly.type
_entity_poly.pdbx_seq_one_letter_code
_entity_poly.pdbx_strand_id
1 'polypeptide(L)' 'EELRVMVKEIIRVEPQLFGSQVQQISIARKMELWRRIVDRVNAVGQHTRTRDDIR' A
#
# COMPACT_ATOMS: atom_id res chain seq x y z
N GLU A 1 -0.86 -7.88 13.83
CA GLU A 1 -0.25 -8.45 12.62
C GLU A 1 -0.43 -7.55 11.40
N GLU A 2 -1.66 -7.17 11.09
CA GLU A 2 -2.03 -6.25 10.00
C GLU A 2 -1.15 -4.98 9.90
N LEU A 3 -0.92 -4.27 11.00
CA LEU A 3 -0.09 -3.05 11.01
C LEU A 3 1.37 -3.34 10.62
N ARG A 4 1.94 -4.48 11.05
CA ARG A 4 3.32 -4.88 10.70
C ARG A 4 3.43 -5.17 9.21
N VAL A 5 2.43 -5.86 8.65
CA VAL A 5 2.35 -6.12 7.21
C VAL A 5 2.20 -4.82 6.42
N MET A 6 1.33 -3.92 6.87
CA MET A 6 1.15 -2.61 6.24
C MET A 6 2.47 -1.82 6.19
N VAL A 7 3.16 -1.68 7.33
CA VAL A 7 4.44 -0.96 7.41
C VAL A 7 5.49 -1.62 6.54
N LYS A 8 5.59 -2.96 6.56
CA LYS A 8 6.54 -3.71 5.74
C LYS A 8 6.31 -3.51 4.24
N GLU A 9 5.06 -3.54 3.79
CA GLU A 9 4.73 -3.35 2.37
C GLU A 9 4.92 -1.90 1.94
N ILE A 10 4.59 -0.91 2.79
CA ILE A 10 4.85 0.51 2.53
C ILE A 10 6.34 0.77 2.38
N ILE A 11 7.19 0.29 3.30
CA ILE A 11 8.65 0.48 3.22
C ILE A 11 9.20 -0.08 1.90
N ARG A 12 8.69 -1.23 1.45
CA ARG A 12 9.15 -1.87 0.21
C ARG A 12 8.91 -1.01 -1.04
N VAL A 13 7.88 -0.19 -1.04
CA VAL A 13 7.47 0.63 -2.19
C VAL A 13 7.53 2.13 -1.89
N GLU A 14 8.17 2.51 -0.77
CA GLU A 14 8.29 3.88 -0.30
C GLU A 14 8.90 4.80 -1.37
N PRO A 15 9.98 4.42 -2.10
CA PRO A 15 10.55 5.29 -3.13
C PRO A 15 9.56 5.64 -4.24
N GLN A 16 8.62 4.72 -4.51
CA GLN A 16 7.61 4.85 -5.55
C GLN A 16 6.40 5.65 -5.05
N LEU A 17 5.94 5.41 -3.83
CA LEU A 17 4.76 6.10 -3.29
C LEU A 17 5.08 7.53 -2.83
N PHE A 18 6.23 7.74 -2.20
CA PHE A 18 6.56 8.96 -1.47
C PHE A 18 7.99 9.48 -1.70
N GLY A 19 8.91 8.62 -2.12
CA GLY A 19 10.33 8.96 -2.25
C GLY A 19 10.76 9.39 -3.66
N SER A 20 12.03 9.13 -3.97
CA SER A 20 12.71 9.69 -5.15
C SER A 20 12.17 9.24 -6.51
N GLN A 21 11.39 8.16 -6.57
CA GLN A 21 10.79 7.62 -7.80
C GLN A 21 9.33 8.07 -8.01
N VAL A 22 8.78 8.89 -7.10
CA VAL A 22 7.36 9.28 -7.11
C VAL A 22 6.91 10.00 -8.39
N GLN A 23 7.83 10.68 -9.07
CA GLN A 23 7.59 11.37 -10.36
C GLN A 23 7.77 10.46 -11.58
N GLN A 24 8.38 9.29 -11.42
CA GLN A 24 8.68 8.36 -12.51
C GLN A 24 7.58 7.32 -12.73
N ILE A 25 6.58 7.27 -11.84
CA ILE A 25 5.50 6.30 -11.90
C ILE A 25 4.16 6.97 -12.22
N SER A 26 3.35 6.27 -13.02
CA SER A 26 2.00 6.73 -13.36
C SER A 26 1.05 6.67 -12.16
N ILE A 27 -0.02 7.45 -12.22
CA ILE A 27 -1.10 7.40 -11.22
C ILE A 27 -1.71 5.99 -11.17
N ALA A 28 -1.89 5.33 -12.31
CA ALA A 28 -2.39 3.96 -12.38
C ALA A 28 -1.49 2.99 -11.59
N ARG A 29 -0.16 3.13 -11.72
CA ARG A 29 0.79 2.32 -10.97
C ARG A 29 0.73 2.59 -9.47
N LYS A 30 0.58 3.85 -9.05
CA LYS A 30 0.36 4.21 -7.64
C LYS A 30 -0.89 3.53 -7.07
N MET A 31 -2.00 3.57 -7.80
CA MET A 31 -3.24 2.92 -7.35
C MET A 31 -3.10 1.40 -7.23
N GLU A 32 -2.37 0.77 -8.15
CA GLU A 32 -2.09 -0.67 -8.11
C GLU A 32 -1.25 -1.05 -6.87
N LEU A 33 -0.21 -0.26 -6.56
CA LEU A 33 0.62 -0.46 -5.37
C LEU A 33 -0.21 -0.36 -4.09
N TRP A 34 -1.07 0.66 -4.00
CA TRP A 34 -1.99 0.80 -2.87
C TRP A 34 -2.93 -0.38 -2.73
N ARG A 35 -3.58 -0.80 -3.83
CA ARG A 35 -4.46 -1.98 -3.81
C ARG A 35 -3.72 -3.21 -3.30
N ARG A 36 -2.48 -3.43 -3.75
CA ARG A 36 -1.66 -4.56 -3.29
C ARG A 36 -1.33 -4.51 -1.80
N ILE A 37 -1.09 -3.32 -1.24
CA ILE A 37 -0.90 -3.15 0.21
C ILE A 37 -2.18 -3.53 0.95
N VAL A 38 -3.34 -3.02 0.50
CA VAL A 38 -4.64 -3.33 1.10
C VAL A 38 -4.94 -4.83 1.04
N ASP A 39 -4.77 -5.47 -0.11
CA ASP A 39 -5.01 -6.90 -0.28
C ASP A 39 -4.16 -7.74 0.68
N ARG A 40 -2.88 -7.37 0.87
CA ARG A 40 -1.98 -8.05 1.81
C ARG A 40 -2.35 -7.85 3.26
N VAL A 41 -2.77 -6.64 3.62
CA VAL A 41 -3.24 -6.32 4.97
C VAL A 41 -4.53 -7.07 5.28
N ASN A 42 -5.46 -7.12 4.33
CA ASN A 42 -6.72 -7.86 4.46
C ASN A 42 -6.50 -9.37 4.54
N ALA A 43 -5.52 -9.92 3.80
CA ALA A 43 -5.21 -11.35 3.84
C ALA A 43 -4.68 -11.83 5.20
N VAL A 44 -4.06 -10.96 6.00
CA VAL A 44 -3.58 -11.28 7.35
C VAL A 44 -4.53 -10.80 8.45
N GLY A 45 -5.60 -10.12 8.07
CA GLY A 45 -6.51 -9.45 8.96
C GLY A 45 -7.86 -10.14 9.08
N GLN A 46 -8.55 -9.89 10.20
CA GLN A 46 -9.98 -10.23 10.33
C GLN A 46 -10.88 -9.07 9.89
N HIS A 47 -10.31 -7.88 9.71
CA HIS A 47 -11.03 -6.69 9.25
C HIS A 47 -10.72 -6.42 7.77
N THR A 48 -11.75 -6.46 6.94
CA THR A 48 -11.68 -6.02 5.54
C THR A 48 -11.53 -4.50 5.50
N ARG A 49 -10.29 -3.99 5.41
CA ARG A 49 -10.05 -2.58 5.16
C ARG A 49 -10.33 -2.29 3.69
N THR A 50 -11.22 -1.35 3.45
CA THR A 50 -11.47 -0.81 2.13
C THR A 50 -10.48 0.33 1.85
N ARG A 51 -10.38 0.72 0.58
CA ARG A 51 -9.50 1.80 0.16
C ARG A 51 -9.88 3.15 0.80
N ASP A 52 -11.13 3.31 1.23
CA ASP A 52 -11.65 4.51 1.88
C ASP A 52 -11.22 4.62 3.36
N ASP A 53 -10.84 3.50 3.99
CA ASP A 53 -10.40 3.47 5.40
C ASP A 53 -8.94 3.93 5.59
N ILE A 54 -8.18 4.08 4.50
CA ILE A 54 -6.75 4.44 4.49
C ILE A 54 -6.54 5.88 4.00
N ARG A 55 -7.62 6.67 3.91
CA ARG A 55 -7.57 8.05 3.38
C ARG A 55 -7.14 9.08 4.43
#